data_AF-A0A937K7Q2-F1
#
_entry.id   AF-A0A937K7Q2-F1
#
_cell.length_a   1.000
_cell.length_b   1.000
_cell.length_c   1.000
_cell.angle_alpha   90.00
_cell.angle_beta   90.00
_cell.angle_gamma   90.00
#
_symmetry.space_group_name_H-M   'P 1'
#
loop_
_entity.id
_entity.type
_entity.pdbx_description
1 polymer ?
#
loop_
_entity_poly.entity_id
_entity_poly.type
_entity_poly.pdbx_seq_one_letter_code
_entity_poly.pdbx_strand_id
1 'polypeptide(L)'
;MAKTNPGRFFEDYRIGEVITHAVPRTVSGGERAMYHALYPARHALYSSDEFARECGLDASPFDDLAAFHVVFGKSVPDISLNAVANLGYAEGRWLKPVWPGDTLRSESKVIGLKQNSNGKSGVVYVKTTGYNQHDEPVLEYIRWVMVRKKDLSADAPDTLVPELKQVVPVEDLVIPEGLDFSRYEFKLAGERHRFGDYEIGEKIDHVDGVTVEEAEHMIATRLWQNTAKVHFDATNREDGKRLIYGGHVISMARSLSFNGLANAQMIVGLNAGAHANPCFAGDTVRAWSEVLDKAETPSPGVGAVRLRLVATKGDIQDFALKGEDGKYLPHVMLDLDYWALMPM
;
A
#
# COMPACT_ATOMS: atom_id res chain seq x y z
N MET A 1 12.44 34.53 5.70
CA MET A 1 11.78 33.21 5.68
C MET A 1 12.56 32.24 6.56
N ALA A 2 11.87 31.39 7.32
CA ALA A 2 12.51 30.30 8.05
C ALA A 2 13.16 29.32 7.05
N LYS A 3 14.28 28.69 7.44
CA LYS A 3 14.98 27.69 6.62
C LYS A 3 14.33 26.29 6.70
N THR A 4 13.36 26.11 7.59
CA THR A 4 12.61 24.87 7.77
C THR A 4 11.42 24.80 6.81
N ASN A 5 11.09 23.59 6.33
CA ASN A 5 9.88 23.34 5.56
C ASN A 5 8.73 22.94 6.52
N PRO A 6 7.66 23.75 6.65
CA PRO A 6 6.53 23.44 7.52
C PRO A 6 5.58 22.37 6.93
N GLY A 7 5.81 21.92 5.70
CA GLY A 7 4.85 21.19 4.90
C GLY A 7 3.69 22.09 4.45
N ARG A 8 2.76 21.52 3.70
CA ARG A 8 1.57 22.22 3.21
C ARG A 8 0.37 22.04 4.14
N PHE A 9 -0.48 23.04 4.18
CA PHE A 9 -1.82 23.02 4.77
C PHE A 9 -2.87 23.03 3.67
N PHE A 10 -4.14 22.79 4.03
CA PHE A 10 -5.20 22.59 3.04
C PHE A 10 -5.33 23.76 2.04
N GLU A 11 -5.22 25.00 2.50
CA GLU A 11 -5.31 26.22 1.69
C GLU A 11 -4.09 26.46 0.78
N ASP A 12 -3.02 25.68 0.90
CA ASP A 12 -1.81 25.82 0.08
C ASP A 12 -1.91 25.06 -1.26
N TYR A 13 -2.85 24.12 -1.40
CA TYR A 13 -2.99 23.30 -2.60
C TYR A 13 -3.79 24.02 -3.70
N ARG A 14 -3.45 23.74 -4.96
CA ARG A 14 -4.20 24.20 -6.12
C ARG A 14 -4.55 23.03 -7.03
N ILE A 15 -5.79 22.95 -7.50
CA ILE A 15 -6.20 21.92 -8.47
C ILE A 15 -5.32 22.02 -9.72
N GLY A 16 -4.81 20.88 -10.19
CA GLY A 16 -3.94 20.78 -11.35
C GLY A 16 -2.45 20.99 -11.05
N GLU A 17 -2.09 21.45 -9.85
CA GLU A 17 -0.70 21.61 -9.43
C GLU A 17 0.03 20.27 -9.44
N VAL A 18 1.25 20.25 -9.98
CA VAL A 18 2.18 19.12 -9.91
C VAL A 18 3.28 19.44 -8.92
N ILE A 19 3.45 18.57 -7.93
CA ILE A 19 4.43 18.70 -6.86
C ILE A 19 5.49 17.63 -7.06
N THR A 20 6.70 18.03 -7.43
CA THR A 20 7.86 17.14 -7.47
C THR A 20 8.40 16.94 -6.06
N HIS A 21 8.49 15.69 -5.61
CA HIS A 21 8.92 15.36 -4.26
C HIS A 21 10.43 15.25 -4.15
N ALA A 22 10.97 15.72 -3.03
CA ALA A 22 12.40 15.67 -2.77
C ALA A 22 12.90 14.24 -2.45
N VAL A 23 14.22 14.07 -2.59
CA VAL A 23 15.00 12.89 -2.21
C VAL A 23 14.71 11.68 -3.12
N PRO A 24 15.28 11.62 -4.33
CA PRO A 24 15.28 10.38 -5.10
C PRO A 24 16.00 9.27 -4.32
N ARG A 25 15.57 8.01 -4.50
CA ARG A 25 16.03 6.87 -3.72
C ARG A 25 16.38 5.68 -4.61
N THR A 26 17.67 5.38 -4.72
CA THR A 26 18.16 4.12 -5.28
C THR A 26 17.77 2.96 -4.37
N VAL A 27 17.22 1.86 -4.89
CA VAL A 27 16.87 0.65 -4.12
C VAL A 27 17.72 -0.53 -4.57
N SER A 28 17.98 -1.49 -3.68
CA SER A 28 18.91 -2.60 -3.93
C SER A 28 18.64 -3.79 -2.98
N GLY A 29 19.61 -4.69 -2.84
CA GLY A 29 19.50 -5.86 -1.95
C GLY A 29 19.39 -5.53 -0.45
N GLY A 30 19.86 -4.35 0.00
CA GLY A 30 19.76 -3.95 1.40
C GLY A 30 18.32 -3.74 1.84
N GLU A 31 17.51 -3.11 1.00
CA GLU A 31 16.09 -2.89 1.24
C GLU A 31 15.31 -4.21 1.25
N ARG A 32 15.65 -5.16 0.36
CA ARG A 32 15.08 -6.52 0.35
C ARG A 32 15.32 -7.22 1.68
N ALA A 33 16.57 -7.26 2.14
CA ALA A 33 16.93 -7.87 3.41
C ALA A 33 16.21 -7.21 4.60
N MET A 34 16.14 -5.88 4.62
CA MET A 34 15.44 -5.16 5.69
C MET A 34 13.93 -5.40 5.66
N TYR A 35 13.30 -5.44 4.48
CA TYR A 35 11.87 -5.72 4.37
C TYR A 35 11.53 -7.11 4.89
N HIS A 36 12.31 -8.14 4.52
CA HIS A 36 12.10 -9.51 5.02
C HIS A 36 12.48 -9.69 6.51
N ALA A 37 13.29 -8.80 7.07
CA ALA A 37 13.57 -8.78 8.51
C ALA A 37 12.44 -8.12 9.32
N LEU A 38 11.74 -7.15 8.72
CA LEU A 38 10.66 -6.40 9.34
C LEU A 38 9.30 -7.10 9.25
N TYR A 39 9.11 -7.88 8.19
CA TYR A 39 7.88 -8.62 7.93
C TYR A 39 8.23 -10.08 7.65
N PRO A 40 7.47 -11.06 8.15
CA PRO A 40 7.71 -12.48 7.88
C PRO A 40 7.32 -12.89 6.45
N ALA A 41 7.71 -12.10 5.45
CA ALA A 41 7.40 -12.29 4.05
C ALA A 41 8.14 -13.52 3.49
N ARG A 42 7.41 -14.37 2.77
CA ARG A 42 7.95 -15.62 2.20
C ARG A 42 7.55 -15.89 0.74
N HIS A 43 6.94 -14.91 0.07
CA HIS A 43 6.60 -15.06 -1.35
C HIS A 43 7.88 -15.34 -2.15
N ALA A 44 7.89 -16.47 -2.84
CA ALA A 44 9.11 -17.03 -3.44
C ALA A 44 9.71 -16.12 -4.50
N LEU A 45 8.87 -15.42 -5.27
CA LEU A 45 9.28 -14.51 -6.34
C LEU A 45 10.12 -13.34 -5.82
N TYR A 46 9.87 -12.88 -4.59
CA TYR A 46 10.65 -11.82 -3.92
C TYR A 46 11.84 -12.35 -3.09
N SER A 47 11.95 -13.67 -2.95
CA SER A 47 12.91 -14.32 -2.06
C SER A 47 14.10 -14.94 -2.79
N SER A 48 13.94 -15.36 -4.05
CA SER A 48 14.98 -16.06 -4.81
C SER A 48 15.06 -15.56 -6.25
N ASP A 49 16.27 -15.17 -6.66
CA ASP A 49 16.56 -14.79 -8.04
C ASP A 49 16.39 -16.00 -8.99
N GLU A 50 16.76 -17.19 -8.54
CA GLU A 50 16.58 -18.45 -9.28
C GLU A 50 15.11 -18.79 -9.48
N PHE A 51 14.28 -18.68 -8.44
CA PHE A 51 12.83 -18.93 -8.56
C PHE A 51 12.18 -17.94 -9.54
N ALA A 52 12.54 -16.65 -9.45
CA ALA A 52 12.04 -15.64 -10.37
C ALA A 52 12.47 -15.90 -11.83
N ARG A 53 13.70 -16.38 -12.05
CA ARG A 53 14.19 -16.79 -13.38
C ARG A 53 13.46 -17.99 -13.96
N GLU A 54 13.11 -18.97 -13.15
CA GLU A 54 12.25 -20.08 -13.59
C GLU A 54 10.85 -19.59 -13.98
N CYS A 55 10.39 -18.50 -13.36
CA CYS A 55 9.15 -17.80 -13.73
C CYS A 55 9.33 -16.78 -14.88
N GLY A 56 10.46 -16.81 -15.59
CA GLY A 56 10.70 -16.01 -16.80
C GLY A 56 11.19 -14.57 -16.57
N LEU A 57 11.43 -14.15 -15.32
CA LEU A 57 12.00 -12.84 -15.00
C LEU A 57 13.54 -12.86 -15.01
N ASP A 58 14.19 -11.71 -15.12
CA ASP A 58 15.67 -11.62 -15.10
C ASP A 58 16.28 -11.96 -13.72
N ALA A 59 15.57 -11.63 -12.65
CA ALA A 59 15.92 -11.84 -11.25
C ALA A 59 14.67 -11.66 -10.35
N SER A 60 14.83 -11.68 -9.03
CA SER A 60 13.78 -11.25 -8.10
C SER A 60 13.65 -9.72 -8.17
N PRO A 61 12.49 -9.17 -8.54
CA PRO A 61 12.25 -7.73 -8.44
C PRO A 61 12.17 -7.29 -6.98
N PHE A 62 12.21 -5.98 -6.76
CA PHE A 62 11.89 -5.37 -5.48
C PHE A 62 10.40 -5.54 -5.17
N ASP A 63 10.07 -5.86 -3.92
CA ASP A 63 8.68 -6.14 -3.50
C ASP A 63 7.74 -4.96 -3.83
N ASP A 64 6.56 -5.28 -4.38
CA ASP A 64 5.58 -4.30 -4.87
C ASP A 64 5.16 -3.29 -3.79
N LEU A 65 4.95 -3.77 -2.56
CA LEU A 65 4.56 -2.91 -1.44
C LEU A 65 5.76 -2.11 -0.92
N ALA A 66 6.96 -2.67 -0.96
CA ALA A 66 8.17 -1.92 -0.64
C ALA A 66 8.39 -0.77 -1.64
N ALA A 67 8.19 -1.01 -2.94
CA ALA A 67 8.21 0.04 -3.97
C ALA A 67 7.12 1.10 -3.71
N PHE A 68 5.89 0.66 -3.41
CA PHE A 68 4.80 1.55 -3.03
C PHE A 68 5.14 2.40 -1.80
N HIS A 69 5.77 1.83 -0.77
CA HIS A 69 6.15 2.56 0.42
C HIS A 69 7.27 3.58 0.18
N VAL A 70 8.24 3.28 -0.69
CA VAL A 70 9.25 4.26 -1.10
C VAL A 70 8.58 5.44 -1.81
N VAL A 71 7.74 5.18 -2.81
CA VAL A 71 7.01 6.23 -3.57
C VAL A 71 6.09 7.04 -2.65
N PHE A 72 5.33 6.36 -1.79
CA PHE A 72 4.44 6.99 -0.82
C PHE A 72 5.22 7.88 0.16
N GLY A 73 6.31 7.36 0.71
CA GLY A 73 7.16 8.06 1.67
C GLY A 73 7.72 9.37 1.12
N LYS A 74 8.03 9.42 -0.19
CA LYS A 74 8.51 10.65 -0.86
C LYS A 74 7.43 11.73 -0.84
N SER A 75 6.15 11.36 -0.97
CA SER A 75 5.04 12.32 -0.99
C SER A 75 4.69 12.89 0.39
N VAL A 76 5.14 12.26 1.48
CA VAL A 76 4.69 12.62 2.83
C VAL A 76 5.02 14.07 3.23
N PRO A 77 6.26 14.58 3.05
CA PRO A 77 6.59 15.95 3.43
C PRO A 77 5.68 17.01 2.81
N ASP A 78 5.26 16.79 1.57
CA ASP A 78 4.50 17.77 0.79
C ASP A 78 2.99 17.56 0.84
N ILE A 79 2.53 16.32 0.99
CA ILE A 79 1.09 15.98 0.91
C ILE A 79 0.47 15.74 2.29
N SER A 80 1.17 15.05 3.19
CA SER A 80 0.54 14.50 4.41
C SER A 80 1.28 14.79 5.71
N LEU A 81 2.29 15.65 5.72
CA LEU A 81 2.98 16.05 6.95
C LEU A 81 2.03 16.66 7.98
N ASN A 82 1.05 17.44 7.51
CA ASN A 82 0.01 18.08 8.34
C ASN A 82 -1.36 17.39 8.23
N ALA A 83 -1.40 16.18 7.66
CA ALA A 83 -2.63 15.40 7.56
C ALA A 83 -3.10 14.89 8.94
N VAL A 84 -4.41 14.72 9.06
CA VAL A 84 -5.07 14.04 10.17
C VAL A 84 -5.11 12.53 9.90
N ALA A 85 -5.47 12.16 8.67
CA ALA A 85 -5.57 10.77 8.23
C ALA A 85 -5.47 10.66 6.70
N ASN A 86 -5.02 9.50 6.23
CA ASN A 86 -5.26 9.06 4.87
C ASN A 86 -6.64 8.39 4.81
N LEU A 87 -7.49 8.86 3.91
CA LEU A 87 -8.90 8.47 3.86
C LEU A 87 -9.17 7.36 2.84
N GLY A 88 -8.27 7.16 1.87
CA GLY A 88 -8.35 6.02 0.98
C GLY A 88 -7.33 6.04 -0.15
N TYR A 89 -7.41 5.00 -0.98
CA TYR A 89 -6.63 4.78 -2.19
C TYR A 89 -7.57 4.37 -3.31
N ALA A 90 -7.20 4.63 -4.56
CA ALA A 90 -7.89 4.16 -5.74
C ALA A 90 -6.93 4.07 -6.92
N GLU A 91 -7.30 3.27 -7.91
CA GLU A 91 -6.62 3.22 -9.22
C GLU A 91 -5.10 3.04 -9.13
N GLY A 92 -4.64 2.25 -8.15
CA GLY A 92 -3.23 1.94 -8.01
C GLY A 92 -2.81 0.88 -9.01
N ARG A 93 -1.72 1.13 -9.76
CA ARG A 93 -1.23 0.27 -10.83
C ARG A 93 0.29 0.19 -10.77
N TRP A 94 0.81 -1.03 -10.68
CA TRP A 94 2.22 -1.30 -10.88
C TRP A 94 2.44 -1.44 -12.38
N LEU A 95 3.18 -0.49 -12.95
CA LEU A 95 3.35 -0.33 -14.39
C LEU A 95 4.60 -1.02 -14.90
N LYS A 96 5.61 -1.15 -14.04
CA LYS A 96 6.87 -1.85 -14.31
C LYS A 96 7.43 -2.45 -13.02
N PRO A 97 8.09 -3.62 -13.07
CA PRO A 97 8.90 -4.09 -11.96
C PRO A 97 9.99 -3.08 -11.61
N VAL A 98 10.28 -2.95 -10.32
CA VAL A 98 11.42 -2.18 -9.83
C VAL A 98 12.56 -3.15 -9.57
N TRP A 99 13.73 -2.89 -10.13
CA TRP A 99 14.89 -3.77 -10.03
C TRP A 99 15.93 -3.27 -9.02
N PRO A 100 16.72 -4.16 -8.41
CA PRO A 100 17.90 -3.74 -7.66
C PRO A 100 18.82 -2.87 -8.52
N GLY A 101 19.10 -1.65 -8.06
CA GLY A 101 19.85 -0.62 -8.78
C GLY A 101 18.99 0.54 -9.29
N ASP A 102 17.67 0.34 -9.41
CA ASP A 102 16.77 1.41 -9.86
C ASP A 102 16.72 2.57 -8.87
N THR A 103 16.55 3.78 -9.38
CA THR A 103 16.39 5.00 -8.58
C THR A 103 15.00 5.57 -8.72
N LEU A 104 14.25 5.54 -7.62
CA LEU A 104 12.87 5.99 -7.57
C LEU A 104 12.78 7.47 -7.18
N ARG A 105 12.04 8.24 -7.98
CA ARG A 105 11.53 9.58 -7.65
C ARG A 105 10.01 9.59 -7.76
N SER A 106 9.33 10.60 -7.22
CA SER A 106 7.89 10.72 -7.40
C SER A 106 7.40 12.16 -7.52
N GLU A 107 6.23 12.30 -8.12
CA GLU A 107 5.48 13.54 -8.18
C GLU A 107 4.00 13.28 -7.85
N SER A 108 3.32 14.31 -7.35
CA SER A 108 1.88 14.26 -7.10
C SER A 108 1.17 15.38 -7.82
N LYS A 109 0.15 15.05 -8.62
CA LYS A 109 -0.80 16.00 -9.18
C LYS A 109 -2.00 16.14 -8.26
N VAL A 110 -2.34 17.35 -7.86
CA VAL A 110 -3.59 17.64 -7.13
C VAL A 110 -4.76 17.54 -8.12
N ILE A 111 -5.66 16.58 -7.89
CA ILE A 111 -6.80 16.30 -8.78
C ILE A 111 -8.15 16.65 -8.15
N GLY A 112 -8.16 17.07 -6.89
CA GLY A 112 -9.37 17.46 -6.19
C GLY A 112 -9.11 18.10 -4.84
N LEU A 113 -9.99 19.00 -4.44
CA LEU A 113 -9.99 19.70 -3.17
C LEU A 113 -11.43 19.80 -2.67
N LYS A 114 -11.66 19.54 -1.39
CA LYS A 114 -12.97 19.74 -0.76
C LYS A 114 -12.79 20.17 0.70
N GLN A 115 -13.20 21.39 1.03
CA GLN A 115 -13.17 21.83 2.43
C GLN A 115 -14.22 21.04 3.24
N ASN A 116 -13.88 20.66 4.47
CA ASN A 116 -14.84 20.07 5.39
C ASN A 116 -15.79 21.15 5.94
N SER A 117 -17.01 20.74 6.27
CA SER A 117 -18.08 21.64 6.75
C SER A 117 -17.71 22.42 8.02
N ASN A 118 -16.82 21.88 8.87
CA ASN A 118 -16.35 22.55 10.08
C ASN A 118 -15.33 23.68 9.82
N GLY A 119 -14.87 23.85 8.57
CA GLY A 119 -13.91 24.89 8.19
C GLY A 119 -12.51 24.76 8.78
N LYS A 120 -12.16 23.65 9.44
CA LYS A 120 -10.86 23.44 10.12
C LYS A 120 -9.89 22.57 9.33
N SER A 121 -10.40 21.85 8.32
CA SER A 121 -9.62 20.95 7.47
C SER A 121 -10.31 20.80 6.11
N GLY A 122 -9.63 20.14 5.18
CA GLY A 122 -10.22 19.72 3.92
C GLY A 122 -9.57 18.45 3.39
N VAL A 123 -10.21 17.85 2.40
CA VAL A 123 -9.74 16.66 1.72
C VAL A 123 -8.98 17.07 0.47
N VAL A 124 -7.75 16.57 0.33
CA VAL A 124 -6.90 16.76 -0.85
C VAL A 124 -6.78 15.42 -1.56
N TYR A 125 -7.14 15.39 -2.84
CA TYR A 125 -7.00 14.23 -3.72
C TYR A 125 -5.76 14.43 -4.57
N VAL A 126 -4.85 13.45 -4.55
CA VAL A 126 -3.63 13.46 -5.38
C VAL A 126 -3.51 12.18 -6.18
N LYS A 127 -3.10 12.33 -7.45
CA LYS A 127 -2.53 11.23 -8.24
C LYS A 127 -1.02 11.28 -8.08
N THR A 128 -0.44 10.29 -7.45
CA THR A 128 1.01 10.17 -7.28
C THR A 128 1.56 9.18 -8.29
N THR A 129 2.65 9.56 -8.97
CA THR A 129 3.37 8.68 -9.90
C THR A 129 4.83 8.58 -9.46
N GLY A 130 5.31 7.34 -9.34
CA GLY A 130 6.71 7.01 -9.13
C GLY A 130 7.41 6.71 -10.45
N TYR A 131 8.65 7.18 -10.60
CA TYR A 131 9.46 7.01 -11.81
C TYR A 131 10.82 6.41 -11.46
N ASN A 132 11.38 5.62 -12.38
CA ASN A 132 12.77 5.17 -12.31
C ASN A 132 13.75 6.24 -12.85
N GLN A 133 15.04 5.90 -12.93
CA GLN A 133 16.13 6.75 -13.45
C GLN A 133 16.02 7.07 -14.96
N HIS A 134 15.14 6.37 -15.67
CA HIS A 134 14.89 6.56 -17.11
C HIS A 134 13.63 7.40 -17.37
N ASP A 135 13.08 8.03 -16.33
CA ASP A 135 11.83 8.78 -16.37
C ASP A 135 10.60 7.94 -16.79
N GLU A 136 10.68 6.62 -16.59
CA GLU A 136 9.58 5.71 -16.87
C GLU A 136 8.72 5.54 -15.61
N PRO A 137 7.39 5.64 -15.72
CA PRO A 137 6.51 5.42 -14.59
C PRO A 137 6.51 3.93 -14.20
N VAL A 138 6.78 3.66 -12.93
CA VAL A 138 6.81 2.28 -12.37
C VAL A 138 5.58 1.97 -11.54
N LEU A 139 4.96 3.00 -10.96
CA LEU A 139 3.80 2.91 -10.09
C LEU A 139 2.99 4.20 -10.18
N GLU A 140 1.68 4.09 -10.29
CA GLU A 140 0.77 5.22 -10.10
C GLU A 140 -0.35 4.83 -9.14
N TYR A 141 -0.87 5.77 -8.36
CA TYR A 141 -2.08 5.58 -7.57
C TYR A 141 -2.72 6.92 -7.24
N ILE A 142 -4.01 6.88 -6.92
CA ILE A 142 -4.73 8.01 -6.34
C ILE A 142 -4.87 7.77 -4.84
N ARG A 143 -4.66 8.81 -4.03
CA ARG A 143 -5.03 8.81 -2.61
C ARG A 143 -5.65 10.14 -2.23
N TRP A 144 -6.40 10.13 -1.14
CA TRP A 144 -6.93 11.36 -0.57
C TRP A 144 -6.70 11.42 0.94
N VAL A 145 -6.35 12.62 1.40
CA VAL A 145 -5.93 12.88 2.78
C VAL A 145 -6.73 14.02 3.36
N MET A 146 -7.08 13.92 4.64
CA MET A 146 -7.63 15.04 5.38
C MET A 146 -6.49 15.92 5.91
N VAL A 147 -6.36 17.14 5.42
CA VAL A 147 -5.29 18.08 5.80
C VAL A 147 -5.85 19.22 6.63
N ARG A 148 -5.15 19.60 7.70
CA ARG A 148 -5.53 20.74 8.54
C ARG A 148 -5.39 22.06 7.76
N LYS A 149 -6.22 23.04 8.09
CA LYS A 149 -5.95 24.43 7.74
C LYS A 149 -4.97 25.04 8.74
N LYS A 150 -4.13 25.96 8.28
CA LYS A 150 -3.27 26.78 9.16
C LYS A 150 -4.01 28.03 9.58
N ASP A 151 -4.61 28.72 8.62
CA ASP A 151 -5.44 29.89 8.81
C ASP A 151 -6.91 29.50 8.60
N LEU A 152 -7.67 29.50 9.69
CA LEU A 152 -9.09 29.17 9.66
C LEU A 152 -9.92 30.18 8.85
N SER A 153 -9.41 31.40 8.68
CA SER A 153 -10.07 32.49 7.94
C SER A 153 -9.76 32.49 6.43
N ALA A 154 -8.78 31.70 5.97
CA ALA A 154 -8.46 31.61 4.55
C ALA A 154 -9.67 31.10 3.74
N ASP A 155 -9.87 31.66 2.55
CA ASP A 155 -10.95 31.23 1.66
C ASP A 155 -10.82 29.74 1.29
N ALA A 156 -11.95 29.07 1.13
CA ALA A 156 -11.97 27.71 0.64
C ALA A 156 -11.54 27.69 -0.84
N PRO A 157 -10.64 26.79 -1.26
CA PRO A 157 -10.41 26.57 -2.69
C PRO A 157 -11.68 26.01 -3.34
N ASP A 158 -11.80 26.18 -4.66
CA ASP A 158 -12.89 25.61 -5.44
C ASP A 158 -13.02 24.11 -5.17
N THR A 159 -14.27 23.67 -4.93
CA THR A 159 -14.52 22.27 -4.64
C THR A 159 -14.52 21.46 -5.92
N LEU A 160 -13.64 20.47 -5.98
CA LEU A 160 -13.62 19.43 -7.00
C LEU A 160 -13.39 18.08 -6.32
N VAL A 161 -14.33 17.17 -6.49
CA VAL A 161 -14.17 15.77 -6.08
C VAL A 161 -14.07 14.95 -7.36
N PRO A 162 -12.92 14.31 -7.65
CA PRO A 162 -12.77 13.52 -8.85
C PRO A 162 -13.67 12.28 -8.78
N GLU A 163 -14.19 11.86 -9.94
CA GLU A 163 -14.74 10.52 -10.09
C GLU A 163 -13.59 9.51 -10.07
N LEU A 164 -13.74 8.45 -9.29
CA LEU A 164 -12.71 7.42 -9.11
C LEU A 164 -13.30 6.06 -9.47
N LYS A 165 -12.56 5.27 -10.24
CA LYS A 165 -12.91 3.87 -10.50
C LYS A 165 -12.92 3.11 -9.18
N GLN A 166 -13.94 2.27 -8.98
CA GLN A 166 -14.04 1.42 -7.79
C GLN A 166 -13.05 0.24 -7.84
N VAL A 167 -12.67 -0.17 -9.05
CA VAL A 167 -11.82 -1.32 -9.34
C VAL A 167 -10.95 -0.94 -10.53
N VAL A 168 -9.67 -1.30 -10.49
CA VAL A 168 -8.81 -1.29 -11.68
C VAL A 168 -9.32 -2.37 -12.62
N PRO A 169 -9.73 -2.02 -13.85
CA PRO A 169 -10.16 -3.00 -14.85
C PRO A 169 -9.04 -3.99 -15.16
N VAL A 170 -9.40 -5.24 -15.48
CA VAL A 170 -8.42 -6.31 -15.74
C VAL A 170 -7.53 -5.94 -16.93
N GLU A 171 -8.10 -5.30 -17.95
CA GLU A 171 -7.40 -4.81 -19.14
C GLU A 171 -6.38 -3.70 -18.83
N ASP A 172 -6.49 -3.03 -17.68
CA ASP A 172 -5.56 -2.00 -17.22
C ASP A 172 -4.44 -2.58 -16.34
N LEU A 173 -4.50 -3.86 -15.95
CA LEU A 173 -3.45 -4.53 -15.19
C LEU A 173 -2.22 -4.76 -16.09
N VAL A 174 -1.03 -4.49 -15.54
CA VAL A 174 0.22 -4.75 -16.26
C VAL A 174 0.85 -6.02 -15.70
N ILE A 175 1.05 -6.99 -16.58
CA ILE A 175 1.82 -8.20 -16.26
C ILE A 175 3.28 -7.93 -16.64
N PRO A 176 4.25 -8.17 -15.74
CA PRO A 176 5.67 -8.02 -16.07
C PRO A 176 6.05 -8.78 -17.34
N GLU A 177 6.80 -8.12 -18.21
CA GLU A 177 7.32 -8.74 -19.43
C GLU A 177 8.14 -9.99 -19.07
N GLY A 178 7.90 -11.09 -19.78
CA GLY A 178 8.55 -12.37 -19.55
C GLY A 178 7.96 -13.24 -18.43
N LEU A 179 7.07 -12.70 -17.58
CA LEU A 179 6.47 -13.50 -16.51
C LEU A 179 5.66 -14.68 -17.07
N ASP A 180 6.04 -15.88 -16.65
CA ASP A 180 5.47 -17.15 -17.10
C ASP A 180 5.43 -18.14 -15.92
N PHE A 181 4.24 -18.66 -15.61
CA PHE A 181 4.04 -19.64 -14.55
C PHE A 181 3.82 -21.07 -15.06
N SER A 182 4.09 -21.36 -16.33
CA SER A 182 3.92 -22.71 -16.91
C SER A 182 4.90 -23.74 -16.32
N ARG A 183 6.05 -23.30 -15.79
CA ARG A 183 7.07 -24.15 -15.13
C ARG A 183 7.16 -23.90 -13.62
N TYR A 184 6.08 -23.43 -13.02
CA TYR A 184 6.06 -22.97 -11.64
C TYR A 184 6.27 -24.11 -10.62
N GLU A 185 7.30 -23.97 -9.77
CA GLU A 185 7.69 -24.97 -8.77
C GLU A 185 6.91 -24.82 -7.46
N PHE A 186 5.70 -25.39 -7.40
CA PHE A 186 4.78 -25.30 -6.26
C PHE A 186 5.40 -25.69 -4.91
N LYS A 187 6.30 -26.69 -4.90
CA LYS A 187 6.98 -27.12 -3.67
C LYS A 187 7.89 -26.03 -3.10
N LEU A 188 8.58 -25.28 -3.97
CA LEU A 188 9.42 -24.15 -3.56
C LEU A 188 8.59 -22.93 -3.20
N ALA A 189 7.46 -22.74 -3.90
CA ALA A 189 6.51 -21.66 -3.59
C ALA A 189 5.81 -21.85 -2.22
N GLY A 190 5.71 -23.09 -1.74
CA GLY A 190 5.20 -23.42 -0.41
C GLY A 190 3.70 -23.77 -0.37
N GLU A 191 3.05 -23.90 -1.53
CA GLU A 191 1.63 -24.23 -1.64
C GLU A 191 1.33 -24.92 -2.99
N ARG A 192 0.42 -25.91 -2.97
CA ARG A 192 -0.06 -26.63 -4.16
C ARG A 192 -1.29 -25.96 -4.79
N HIS A 193 -2.09 -25.22 -4.01
CA HIS A 193 -3.29 -24.57 -4.51
C HIS A 193 -2.94 -23.46 -5.49
N ARG A 194 -3.58 -23.46 -6.65
CA ARG A 194 -3.36 -22.53 -7.76
C ARG A 194 -4.63 -21.75 -8.07
N PHE A 195 -4.59 -20.88 -9.06
CA PHE A 195 -5.72 -20.04 -9.47
C PHE A 195 -7.03 -20.82 -9.57
N GLY A 196 -7.02 -22.00 -10.20
CA GLY A 196 -8.20 -22.85 -10.35
C GLY A 196 -8.83 -23.36 -9.05
N ASP A 197 -8.08 -23.40 -7.95
CA ASP A 197 -8.50 -24.01 -6.68
C ASP A 197 -9.20 -23.02 -5.73
N TYR A 198 -9.13 -21.71 -6.01
CA TYR A 198 -9.79 -20.67 -5.21
C TYR A 198 -11.19 -20.35 -5.75
N GLU A 199 -12.16 -20.17 -4.87
CA GLU A 199 -13.56 -19.86 -5.23
C GLU A 199 -13.91 -18.40 -4.94
N ILE A 200 -14.68 -17.75 -5.82
CA ILE A 200 -15.17 -16.39 -5.53
C ILE A 200 -16.12 -16.44 -4.32
N GLY A 201 -15.88 -15.56 -3.34
CA GLY A 201 -16.56 -15.53 -2.04
C GLY A 201 -15.90 -16.40 -0.96
N GLU A 202 -14.87 -17.18 -1.31
CA GLU A 202 -14.07 -17.93 -0.34
C GLU A 202 -13.39 -16.97 0.64
N LYS A 203 -13.45 -17.31 1.93
CA LYS A 203 -12.77 -16.58 3.01
C LYS A 203 -11.69 -17.45 3.64
N ILE A 204 -10.51 -16.87 3.79
CA ILE A 204 -9.30 -17.56 4.24
C ILE A 204 -8.81 -16.88 5.51
N ASP A 205 -8.84 -17.60 6.63
CA ASP A 205 -8.14 -17.19 7.86
C ASP A 205 -6.65 -17.51 7.70
N HIS A 206 -5.79 -16.50 7.85
CA HIS A 206 -4.34 -16.69 7.73
C HIS A 206 -3.69 -17.22 9.03
N VAL A 207 -4.47 -17.36 10.10
CA VAL A 207 -4.16 -18.00 11.40
C VAL A 207 -3.11 -17.27 12.24
N ASP A 208 -1.98 -16.93 11.63
CA ASP A 208 -0.82 -16.34 12.28
C ASP A 208 -1.12 -14.94 12.85
N GLY A 209 -0.39 -14.59 13.90
CA GLY A 209 -0.47 -13.28 14.53
C GLY A 209 0.92 -12.76 14.88
N VAL A 210 1.16 -11.48 14.60
CA VAL A 210 2.45 -10.82 14.89
C VAL A 210 2.21 -9.57 15.72
N THR A 211 2.84 -9.50 16.89
CA THR A 211 2.77 -8.35 17.78
C THR A 211 3.72 -7.27 17.31
N VAL A 212 3.21 -6.05 17.15
CA VAL A 212 4.01 -4.94 16.63
C VAL A 212 4.83 -4.27 17.73
N GLU A 213 6.11 -4.05 17.46
CA GLU A 213 7.02 -3.36 18.37
C GLU A 213 7.30 -1.91 17.93
N GLU A 214 7.70 -1.05 18.87
CA GLU A 214 8.02 0.36 18.54
C GLU A 214 9.20 0.49 17.58
N ALA A 215 10.23 -0.35 17.77
CA ALA A 215 11.43 -0.27 16.97
C ALA A 215 11.18 -0.68 15.50
N GLU A 216 10.40 -1.75 15.27
CA GLU A 216 10.22 -2.30 13.91
C GLU A 216 9.48 -1.32 12.99
N HIS A 217 8.36 -0.73 13.45
CA HIS A 217 7.58 0.16 12.58
C HIS A 217 8.33 1.46 12.30
N MET A 218 9.10 1.96 13.28
CA MET A 218 9.95 3.13 13.11
C MET A 218 11.10 2.86 12.13
N ILE A 219 11.73 1.68 12.19
CA ILE A 219 12.76 1.26 11.23
C ILE A 219 12.17 1.14 9.82
N ALA A 220 11.01 0.49 9.67
CA ALA A 220 10.30 0.41 8.39
C ALA A 220 10.00 1.82 7.84
N THR A 221 9.41 2.69 8.66
CA THR A 221 9.03 4.05 8.26
C THR A 221 10.24 4.90 7.86
N ARG A 222 11.38 4.73 8.55
CA ARG A 222 12.67 5.36 8.19
C ARG A 222 13.23 4.81 6.89
N LEU A 223 13.11 3.52 6.62
CA LEU A 223 13.55 2.88 5.38
C LEU A 223 12.86 3.53 4.16
N TRP A 224 11.58 3.88 4.31
CA TRP A 224 10.78 4.58 3.30
C TRP A 224 11.07 6.09 3.22
N GLN A 225 11.85 6.61 4.18
CA GLN A 225 12.06 8.03 4.46
C GLN A 225 10.73 8.80 4.56
N ASN A 226 9.72 8.15 5.14
CA ASN A 226 8.47 8.78 5.53
C ASN A 226 8.71 9.55 6.84
N THR A 227 8.31 10.83 6.86
CA THR A 227 8.61 11.77 7.95
C THR A 227 7.38 12.19 8.75
N ALA A 228 6.25 11.51 8.61
CA ALA A 228 5.04 11.84 9.37
C ALA A 228 5.31 11.70 10.88
N LYS A 229 5.12 12.82 11.60
CA LYS A 229 5.58 13.00 12.99
C LYS A 229 4.98 11.99 13.97
N VAL A 230 3.74 11.59 13.71
CA VAL A 230 2.97 10.66 14.56
C VAL A 230 3.59 9.27 14.69
N HIS A 231 4.49 8.88 13.77
CA HIS A 231 5.19 7.61 13.82
C HIS A 231 6.44 7.64 14.72
N PHE A 232 6.94 8.82 15.08
CA PHE A 232 8.25 8.95 15.74
C PHE A 232 8.19 9.66 17.09
N ASP A 233 7.30 10.64 17.23
CA ASP A 233 7.26 11.54 18.37
C ASP A 233 5.90 11.46 19.06
N ALA A 234 5.90 10.74 20.19
CA ALA A 234 4.74 10.52 21.05
C ALA A 234 4.17 11.82 21.65
N THR A 235 4.95 12.91 21.71
CA THR A 235 4.48 14.18 22.29
C THR A 235 3.45 14.90 21.42
N ASN A 236 3.31 14.50 20.15
CA ASN A 236 2.31 15.06 19.24
C ASN A 236 0.88 14.54 19.48
N ARG A 237 0.69 13.63 20.44
CA ARG A 237 -0.62 13.05 20.76
C ARG A 237 -0.90 13.10 22.25
N GLU A 238 -2.16 13.36 22.59
CA GLU A 238 -2.64 13.45 23.97
C GLU A 238 -2.53 12.11 24.71
N ASP A 239 -2.64 10.99 23.99
CA ASP A 239 -2.53 9.64 24.56
C ASP A 239 -1.08 9.17 24.78
N GLY A 240 -0.09 9.97 24.38
CA GLY A 240 1.33 9.66 24.54
C GLY A 240 1.81 8.43 23.76
N LYS A 241 1.04 7.95 22.76
CA LYS A 241 1.40 6.80 21.93
C LYS A 241 1.77 7.24 20.52
N ARG A 242 2.75 6.55 19.91
CA ARG A 242 3.00 6.68 18.47
C ARG A 242 1.94 5.91 17.70
N LEU A 243 1.51 6.45 16.57
CA LEU A 243 0.69 5.71 15.61
C LEU A 243 1.60 4.92 14.70
N ILE A 244 1.30 3.63 14.51
CA ILE A 244 1.98 2.84 13.48
C ILE A 244 1.55 3.33 12.10
N TYR A 245 2.50 3.39 11.17
CA TYR A 245 2.22 3.70 9.77
C TYR A 245 1.23 2.68 9.20
N GLY A 246 0.10 3.14 8.65
CA GLY A 246 -0.90 2.23 8.08
C GLY A 246 -0.36 1.28 7.00
N GLY A 247 0.63 1.73 6.19
CA GLY A 247 1.28 0.84 5.23
C GLY A 247 2.12 -0.27 5.88
N HIS A 248 2.59 -0.09 7.11
CA HIS A 248 3.22 -1.19 7.86
C HIS A 248 2.20 -2.30 8.15
N VAL A 249 0.95 -1.95 8.46
CA VAL A 249 -0.15 -2.94 8.61
C VAL A 249 -0.47 -3.63 7.28
N ILE A 250 -0.40 -2.91 6.15
CA ILE A 250 -0.54 -3.51 4.79
C ILE A 250 0.52 -4.58 4.56
N SER A 251 1.81 -4.26 4.75
CA SER A 251 2.90 -5.24 4.57
C SER A 251 2.83 -6.40 5.55
N MET A 252 2.43 -6.16 6.80
CA MET A 252 2.24 -7.23 7.78
C MET A 252 1.12 -8.17 7.37
N ALA A 253 -0.06 -7.64 7.03
CA ALA A 253 -1.19 -8.43 6.56
C ALA A 253 -0.84 -9.21 5.28
N ARG A 254 -0.12 -8.59 4.34
CA ARG A 254 0.34 -9.27 3.12
C ARG A 254 1.30 -10.41 3.45
N SER A 255 2.20 -10.24 4.41
CA SER A 255 3.12 -11.30 4.82
C SER A 255 2.38 -12.46 5.48
N LEU A 256 1.39 -12.18 6.33
CA LEU A 256 0.52 -13.19 6.94
C LEU A 256 -0.31 -13.92 5.89
N SER A 257 -0.76 -13.23 4.83
CA SER A 257 -1.54 -13.83 3.74
C SER A 257 -0.83 -14.96 3.02
N PHE A 258 0.50 -15.07 3.14
CA PHE A 258 1.24 -16.22 2.62
C PHE A 258 0.63 -17.56 3.09
N ASN A 259 0.17 -17.64 4.34
CA ASN A 259 -0.56 -18.81 4.81
C ASN A 259 -1.98 -18.83 4.19
N GLY A 260 -2.15 -19.65 3.16
CA GLY A 260 -3.39 -19.76 2.39
C GLY A 260 -3.38 -19.03 1.04
N LEU A 261 -2.47 -18.09 0.80
CA LEU A 261 -2.31 -17.40 -0.50
C LEU A 261 -0.84 -17.32 -0.97
N ALA A 262 0.00 -18.30 -0.61
CA ALA A 262 1.43 -18.30 -0.97
C ALA A 262 1.70 -18.15 -2.47
N ASN A 263 0.79 -18.63 -3.32
CA ASN A 263 0.89 -18.55 -4.77
C ASN A 263 0.34 -17.25 -5.38
N ALA A 264 -0.34 -16.38 -4.62
CA ALA A 264 -0.57 -15.01 -5.05
C ALA A 264 0.77 -14.27 -4.95
N GLN A 265 1.58 -14.21 -6.01
CA GLN A 265 2.97 -13.75 -5.96
C GLN A 265 3.09 -12.22 -6.02
N MET A 266 2.56 -11.58 -7.05
CA MET A 266 2.78 -10.15 -7.33
C MET A 266 1.48 -9.35 -7.18
N ILE A 267 1.53 -8.15 -6.61
CA ILE A 267 0.42 -7.20 -6.58
C ILE A 267 0.53 -6.30 -7.81
N VAL A 268 -0.52 -6.27 -8.63
CA VAL A 268 -0.54 -5.50 -9.89
C VAL A 268 -1.61 -4.42 -9.94
N GLY A 269 -2.55 -4.43 -9.00
CA GLY A 269 -3.60 -3.42 -8.89
C GLY A 269 -3.98 -3.15 -7.44
N LEU A 270 -4.27 -1.90 -7.10
CA LEU A 270 -4.81 -1.48 -5.81
C LEU A 270 -6.13 -0.74 -6.07
N ASN A 271 -7.24 -1.40 -5.76
CA ASN A 271 -8.59 -0.93 -6.03
C ASN A 271 -9.06 0.04 -4.95
N ALA A 272 -8.85 -0.33 -3.69
CA ALA A 272 -9.21 0.47 -2.53
C ALA A 272 -8.37 0.10 -1.30
N GLY A 273 -8.35 0.98 -0.30
CA GLY A 273 -7.75 0.67 1.00
C GLY A 273 -8.22 1.62 2.09
N ALA A 274 -8.64 1.09 3.23
CA ALA A 274 -9.05 1.85 4.39
C ALA A 274 -8.22 1.49 5.62
N HIS A 275 -7.60 2.51 6.24
CA HIS A 275 -7.01 2.40 7.58
C HIS A 275 -8.10 2.68 8.60
N ALA A 276 -8.93 1.66 8.86
CA ALA A 276 -10.21 1.78 9.56
C ALA A 276 -10.06 2.20 11.03
N ASN A 277 -9.06 1.64 11.73
CA ASN A 277 -8.75 1.96 13.11
C ASN A 277 -7.23 2.04 13.31
N PRO A 278 -6.74 2.84 14.28
CA PRO A 278 -5.31 2.97 14.54
C PRO A 278 -4.69 1.67 15.07
N CYS A 279 -3.43 1.44 14.73
CA CYS A 279 -2.58 0.39 15.26
C CYS A 279 -1.50 1.02 16.14
N PHE A 280 -1.22 0.40 17.29
CA PHE A 280 -0.21 0.81 18.25
C PHE A 280 0.76 -0.34 18.55
N ALA A 281 1.96 0.00 19.03
CA ALA A 281 2.87 -1.02 19.53
C ALA A 281 2.23 -1.82 20.68
N GLY A 282 2.44 -3.13 20.68
CA GLY A 282 1.78 -4.10 21.54
C GLY A 282 0.49 -4.69 20.94
N ASP A 283 -0.07 -4.11 19.88
CA ASP A 283 -1.18 -4.75 19.16
C ASP A 283 -0.67 -5.97 18.38
N THR A 284 -1.39 -7.09 18.47
CA THR A 284 -1.15 -8.27 17.62
C THR A 284 -1.99 -8.19 16.36
N VAL A 285 -1.31 -8.06 15.21
CA VAL A 285 -1.91 -8.06 13.89
C VAL A 285 -2.19 -9.50 13.47
N ARG A 286 -3.45 -9.78 13.14
CA ARG A 286 -3.88 -10.97 12.40
C ARG A 286 -4.46 -10.54 11.06
N ALA A 287 -4.64 -11.49 10.13
CA ALA A 287 -5.25 -11.19 8.85
C ALA A 287 -6.14 -12.32 8.33
N TRP A 288 -7.10 -11.95 7.50
CA TRP A 288 -7.87 -12.86 6.66
C TRP A 288 -8.09 -12.24 5.29
N SER A 289 -8.38 -13.07 4.29
CA SER A 289 -8.69 -12.63 2.94
C SER A 289 -10.03 -13.16 2.44
N GLU A 290 -10.62 -12.46 1.48
CA GLU A 290 -11.77 -12.92 0.69
C GLU A 290 -11.44 -12.81 -0.80
N VAL A 291 -11.72 -13.87 -1.55
CA VAL A 291 -11.58 -13.87 -3.01
C VAL A 291 -12.77 -13.13 -3.60
N LEU A 292 -12.54 -11.93 -4.12
CA LEU A 292 -13.59 -11.06 -4.63
C LEU A 292 -13.90 -11.33 -6.10
N ASP A 293 -12.88 -11.66 -6.89
CA ASP A 293 -12.99 -11.85 -8.32
C ASP A 293 -11.77 -12.59 -8.88
N LYS A 294 -11.89 -13.10 -10.11
CA LYS A 294 -10.84 -13.84 -10.81
C LYS A 294 -10.86 -13.50 -12.29
N ALA A 295 -9.68 -13.38 -12.89
CA ALA A 295 -9.54 -13.12 -14.32
C ALA A 295 -8.35 -13.86 -14.90
N GLU A 296 -8.49 -14.32 -16.14
CA GLU A 296 -7.37 -14.82 -16.93
C GLU A 296 -6.51 -13.65 -17.43
N THR A 297 -5.23 -13.89 -17.64
CA THR A 297 -4.31 -12.91 -18.23
C THR A 297 -3.77 -13.44 -19.55
N PRO A 298 -3.24 -12.57 -20.43
CA PRO A 298 -2.62 -13.04 -21.67
C PRO A 298 -1.28 -13.77 -21.45
N SER A 299 -0.68 -13.69 -20.25
CA SER A 299 0.62 -14.31 -19.96
C SER A 299 0.48 -15.80 -19.68
N PRO A 300 1.38 -16.66 -20.20
CA PRO A 300 1.28 -18.11 -20.06
C PRO A 300 1.25 -18.56 -18.59
N GLY A 301 0.21 -19.31 -18.24
CA GLY A 301 0.04 -19.86 -16.90
C GLY A 301 -0.22 -18.83 -15.81
N VAL A 302 -0.47 -17.54 -16.13
CA VAL A 302 -0.70 -16.48 -15.14
C VAL A 302 -2.18 -16.10 -15.10
N GLY A 303 -2.80 -16.23 -13.93
CA GLY A 303 -4.11 -15.69 -13.61
C GLY A 303 -4.00 -14.47 -12.69
N ALA A 304 -5.05 -13.64 -12.65
CA ALA A 304 -5.20 -12.53 -11.72
C ALA A 304 -6.36 -12.80 -10.76
N VAL A 305 -6.11 -12.68 -9.46
CA VAL A 305 -7.13 -12.85 -8.40
C VAL A 305 -7.31 -11.52 -7.69
N ARG A 306 -8.55 -11.05 -7.59
CA ARG A 306 -8.90 -9.89 -6.78
C ARG A 306 -9.17 -10.35 -5.36
N LEU A 307 -8.48 -9.75 -4.42
CA LEU A 307 -8.49 -10.14 -3.03
C LEU A 307 -8.88 -8.93 -2.18
N ARG A 308 -9.80 -9.15 -1.26
CA ARG A 308 -9.88 -8.32 -0.06
C ARG A 308 -8.93 -8.91 0.97
N LEU A 309 -8.06 -8.09 1.55
CA LEU A 309 -7.18 -8.44 2.66
C LEU A 309 -7.49 -7.54 3.85
N VAL A 310 -7.80 -8.16 4.98
CA VAL A 310 -8.28 -7.49 6.18
C VAL A 310 -7.31 -7.77 7.31
N ALA A 311 -6.88 -6.73 8.01
CA ALA A 311 -6.06 -6.87 9.20
C ALA A 311 -6.88 -6.51 10.45
N THR A 312 -6.77 -7.33 11.49
CA THR A 312 -7.46 -7.13 12.77
C THR A 312 -6.47 -7.07 13.92
N LYS A 313 -6.83 -6.32 14.98
CA LYS A 313 -6.17 -6.45 16.28
C LYS A 313 -6.84 -7.58 17.06
N GLY A 314 -6.06 -8.59 17.44
CA GLY A 314 -6.60 -9.79 18.08
C GLY A 314 -7.38 -10.71 17.12
N ASP A 315 -8.15 -11.63 17.70
CA ASP A 315 -8.73 -12.78 16.99
C ASP A 315 -9.81 -12.38 15.95
N ILE A 316 -9.89 -13.18 14.89
CA ILE A 316 -10.82 -12.97 13.78
C ILE A 316 -12.22 -13.44 14.19
N GLN A 317 -13.18 -12.53 14.14
CA GLN A 317 -14.57 -12.79 14.55
C GLN A 317 -15.46 -12.85 13.31
N ASP A 318 -15.81 -14.06 12.88
CA ASP A 318 -16.73 -14.36 11.77
C ASP A 318 -16.42 -13.63 10.45
N PHE A 319 -15.17 -13.22 10.25
CA PHE A 319 -14.74 -12.39 9.12
C PHE A 319 -15.59 -11.10 8.97
N ALA A 320 -16.08 -10.56 10.08
CA ALA A 320 -16.93 -9.38 10.08
C ALA A 320 -16.10 -8.10 9.90
N LEU A 321 -16.52 -7.24 8.98
CA LEU A 321 -15.84 -5.97 8.69
C LEU A 321 -16.47 -4.80 9.44
N LYS A 322 -17.80 -4.75 9.41
CA LYS A 322 -18.61 -3.61 9.82
C LYS A 322 -19.75 -4.07 10.71
N GLY A 323 -20.14 -3.23 11.67
CA GLY A 323 -21.34 -3.45 12.47
C GLY A 323 -22.61 -3.12 11.69
N GLU A 324 -23.77 -3.31 12.33
CA GLU A 324 -25.08 -2.97 11.76
C GLU A 324 -25.23 -1.49 11.40
N ASP A 325 -24.43 -0.61 12.02
CA ASP A 325 -24.37 0.83 11.73
C ASP A 325 -23.53 1.19 10.49
N GLY A 326 -22.97 0.18 9.80
CA GLY A 326 -22.15 0.36 8.60
C GLY A 326 -20.74 0.87 8.87
N LYS A 327 -20.32 1.06 10.13
CA LYS A 327 -18.96 1.45 10.49
C LYS A 327 -18.08 0.23 10.69
N TYR A 328 -16.79 0.38 10.41
CA TYR A 328 -15.82 -0.67 10.70
C TYR A 328 -15.82 -1.05 12.16
N LEU A 329 -15.78 -2.34 12.43
CA LEU A 329 -15.69 -2.84 13.79
C LEU A 329 -14.39 -2.33 14.45
N PRO A 330 -14.38 -2.04 15.77
CA PRO A 330 -13.23 -1.41 16.43
C PRO A 330 -11.92 -2.20 16.37
N HIS A 331 -12.00 -3.49 16.02
CA HIS A 331 -10.85 -4.38 15.88
C HIS A 331 -10.30 -4.45 14.44
N VAL A 332 -11.03 -3.97 13.43
CA VAL A 332 -10.56 -3.95 12.04
C VAL A 332 -9.62 -2.76 11.84
N MET A 333 -8.35 -3.01 11.55
CA MET A 333 -7.33 -1.99 11.32
C MET A 333 -7.21 -1.64 9.83
N LEU A 334 -7.31 -2.65 8.97
CA LEU A 334 -7.13 -2.53 7.52
C LEU A 334 -8.24 -3.27 6.78
N ASP A 335 -8.72 -2.67 5.70
CA ASP A 335 -9.53 -3.31 4.64
C ASP A 335 -8.92 -2.89 3.30
N LEU A 336 -8.21 -3.80 2.65
CA LEU A 336 -7.46 -3.57 1.41
C LEU A 336 -8.09 -4.38 0.28
N ASP A 337 -8.28 -3.78 -0.88
CA ASP A 337 -8.81 -4.43 -2.08
C ASP A 337 -7.81 -4.28 -3.23
N TYR A 338 -7.29 -5.40 -3.72
CA TYR A 338 -6.16 -5.42 -4.66
C TYR A 338 -6.23 -6.60 -5.62
N TRP A 339 -5.49 -6.51 -6.72
CA TRP A 339 -5.27 -7.61 -7.67
C TRP A 339 -3.89 -8.21 -7.47
N ALA A 340 -3.83 -9.54 -7.43
CA ALA A 340 -2.57 -10.29 -7.38
C ALA A 340 -2.46 -11.33 -8.51
N LEU A 341 -1.24 -11.63 -8.93
CA LEU A 341 -0.94 -12.63 -9.95
C LEU A 341 -0.67 -14.01 -9.31
N MET A 342 -1.19 -15.07 -9.93
CA MET A 342 -1.13 -16.44 -9.41
C MET A 342 -0.96 -17.47 -10.56
N PRO A 343 -0.24 -18.59 -10.36
CA PRO A 343 -0.17 -19.69 -11.33
C PRO A 343 -1.56 -20.30 -11.62
N MET A 344 -1.80 -20.68 -12.88
CA MET A 344 -3.08 -21.25 -13.38
C MET A 344 -3.33 -22.72 -13.04
#